data_AF-W2T943-F1
#
_entry.id   AF-W2T943-F1
#
_cell.length_a   1.000
_cell.length_b   1.000
_cell.length_c   1.000
_cell.angle_alpha   90.00
_cell.angle_beta   90.00
_cell.angle_gamma   90.00
#
_symmetry.space_group_name_H-M   'P 1'
#
loop_
_entity.id
_entity.type
_entity.pdbx_description
1 polymer ?
#
loop_
_entity_poly.entity_id
_entity_poly.type
_entity_poly.pdbx_seq_one_letter_code
_entity_poly.pdbx_strand_id
1 'polypeptide(L)'
;MAQKNGEFFEVPKTCKDLAHDCRSRISLCDHPKYDGLMRRACAKTCNKCGTCYDATDRCQQWAARGFCNNYEYTHNLRMKLCAKTCKLC
;
A
#
# COMPACT_ATOMS: atom_id res chain seq x y z
N MET A 1 34.82 -5.75 -15.07
CA MET A 1 34.31 -4.45 -14.60
C MET A 1 32.80 -4.42 -14.87
N ALA A 2 31.93 -5.00 -14.04
CA ALA A 2 31.43 -4.55 -12.73
C ALA A 2 30.37 -3.43 -12.82
N GLN A 3 29.09 -3.81 -12.89
CA GLN A 3 27.90 -2.99 -12.56
C GLN A 3 26.80 -3.96 -12.05
N LYS A 4 26.91 -4.49 -10.82
CA LYS A 4 26.27 -4.03 -9.55
C LYS A 4 24.74 -3.88 -9.59
N ASN A 5 24.08 -4.90 -9.03
CA ASN A 5 22.83 -4.92 -8.26
C ASN A 5 22.01 -3.62 -8.21
N GLY A 6 20.85 -3.67 -8.86
CA GLY A 6 19.83 -2.62 -8.83
C GLY A 6 18.51 -3.19 -9.35
N GLU A 7 17.91 -4.11 -8.59
CA GLU A 7 16.54 -4.55 -8.82
C GLU A 7 15.60 -3.36 -8.61
N PHE A 8 15.34 -2.64 -9.70
CA PHE A 8 14.17 -1.80 -9.86
C PHE A 8 12.97 -2.73 -9.69
N PHE A 9 12.33 -2.68 -8.53
CA PHE A 9 11.07 -3.36 -8.28
C PHE A 9 10.03 -2.73 -9.20
N GLU A 10 9.94 -3.23 -10.43
CA GLU A 10 8.78 -3.03 -11.29
C GLU A 10 7.60 -3.55 -10.49
N VAL A 11 6.85 -2.62 -9.86
CA VAL A 11 5.55 -2.94 -9.27
C VAL A 11 4.80 -3.61 -10.41
N PRO A 12 4.51 -4.92 -10.34
CA PRO A 12 3.79 -5.56 -11.42
C PRO A 12 2.49 -4.79 -11.55
N LYS A 13 2.30 -4.12 -12.69
CA LYS A 13 1.03 -3.45 -13.04
C LYS A 13 -0.13 -4.45 -13.08
N THR A 14 0.17 -5.74 -12.96
CA THR A 14 -0.81 -6.81 -12.81
C THR A 14 -1.31 -6.85 -11.37
N CYS A 15 -2.52 -6.32 -11.19
CA CYS A 15 -3.27 -6.55 -9.97
C CYS A 15 -3.58 -8.04 -9.82
N LYS A 16 -3.00 -8.65 -8.79
CA LYS A 16 -3.24 -10.04 -8.42
C LYS A 16 -3.44 -10.15 -6.91
N ASP A 17 -4.10 -11.22 -6.52
CA ASP A 17 -4.12 -11.61 -5.12
C ASP A 17 -2.77 -12.24 -4.76
N LEU A 18 -2.18 -11.79 -3.66
CA LEU A 18 -0.97 -12.37 -3.09
C LEU A 18 -1.31 -13.49 -2.11
N ALA A 19 -2.42 -13.37 -1.38
CA ALA A 19 -2.92 -14.39 -0.49
C ALA A 19 -3.79 -15.41 -1.26
N HIS A 20 -3.80 -16.66 -0.79
CA HIS A 20 -4.48 -17.77 -1.47
C HIS A 20 -5.94 -17.93 -1.01
N ASP A 21 -6.26 -17.39 0.17
CA ASP A 21 -7.54 -17.50 0.87
C ASP A 21 -8.46 -16.27 0.65
N CYS A 22 -8.12 -15.40 -0.31
CA CYS A 22 -8.90 -14.19 -0.58
C CYS A 22 -10.38 -14.47 -0.88
N ARG A 23 -10.68 -15.55 -1.60
CA ARG A 23 -12.06 -15.95 -1.89
C ARG A 23 -12.85 -16.31 -0.64
N SER A 24 -12.21 -17.02 0.30
CA SER A 24 -12.80 -17.41 1.58
C SER A 24 -12.98 -16.23 2.53
N ARG A 25 -12.17 -15.18 2.35
CA ARG A 25 -12.17 -13.96 3.17
C ARG A 25 -12.79 -12.75 2.47
N ILE A 26 -13.66 -12.99 1.48
CA ILE A 26 -14.29 -11.92 0.70
C ILE A 26 -15.11 -10.95 1.57
N SER A 27 -15.69 -11.43 2.67
CA SER A 27 -16.40 -10.60 3.65
C SER A 27 -15.51 -9.57 4.36
N LEU A 28 -14.19 -9.76 4.36
CA LEU A 28 -13.26 -8.79 4.94
C LEU A 28 -12.95 -7.62 3.99
N CYS A 29 -13.31 -7.71 2.70
CA CYS A 29 -13.10 -6.63 1.73
C CYS A 29 -13.83 -5.34 2.12
N ASP A 30 -14.98 -5.45 2.80
CA ASP A 30 -15.80 -4.34 3.25
C ASP A 30 -15.54 -3.96 4.72
N HIS A 31 -14.71 -4.75 5.42
CA HIS A 31 -14.45 -4.53 6.83
C HIS A 31 -13.34 -3.47 6.99
N PRO A 32 -13.61 -2.30 7.63
CA PRO A 32 -12.70 -1.16 7.64
C PRO A 32 -11.34 -1.48 8.27
N LYS A 33 -11.34 -2.30 9.33
CA LYS A 33 -10.10 -2.80 9.98
C LYS A 33 -9.19 -3.60 9.04
N TYR A 34 -9.76 -4.30 8.06
CA TYR A 34 -9.03 -5.18 7.15
C TYR A 34 -8.84 -4.56 5.77
N ASP A 35 -9.39 -3.36 5.50
CA ASP A 35 -9.33 -2.70 4.19
C ASP A 35 -7.88 -2.59 3.68
N GLY A 36 -6.95 -2.11 4.51
CA GLY A 36 -5.53 -2.02 4.14
C GLY A 36 -4.85 -3.39 3.91
N LEU A 37 -5.24 -4.43 4.66
CA LEU A 37 -4.75 -5.79 4.43
C LEU A 37 -5.28 -6.34 3.10
N MET A 38 -6.58 -6.19 2.86
CA MET A 38 -7.27 -6.68 1.67
C MET A 38 -6.78 -5.99 0.40
N ARG A 39 -6.45 -4.70 0.46
CA ARG A 39 -5.84 -3.98 -0.67
C ARG A 39 -4.44 -4.47 -1.04
N ARG A 40 -3.68 -4.99 -0.08
CA ARG A 40 -2.35 -5.57 -0.36
C ARG A 40 -2.42 -7.03 -0.78
N ALA A 41 -3.17 -7.81 -0.02
CA ALA A 41 -3.16 -9.25 -0.12
C ALA A 41 -4.20 -9.78 -1.11
N CYS A 42 -5.32 -9.10 -1.25
CA CYS A 42 -6.51 -9.55 -1.97
C CYS A 42 -7.05 -8.48 -2.93
N ALA A 43 -6.15 -7.69 -3.51
CA ALA A 43 -6.50 -6.53 -4.33
C ALA A 43 -7.43 -6.89 -5.50
N LYS A 44 -7.22 -8.07 -6.12
CA LYS A 44 -8.00 -8.51 -7.27
C LYS A 44 -9.36 -9.05 -6.82
N THR A 45 -9.39 -9.94 -5.83
CA THR A 45 -10.65 -10.49 -5.29
C THR A 45 -11.55 -9.41 -4.72
N CYS A 46 -10.99 -8.43 -3.99
CA CYS A 46 -11.75 -7.33 -3.41
C CYS A 46 -12.03 -6.18 -4.40
N ASN A 47 -11.60 -6.30 -5.66
CA ASN A 47 -11.69 -5.25 -6.68
C ASN A 47 -11.11 -3.90 -6.23
N LYS A 48 -9.97 -3.93 -5.54
CA LYS A 48 -9.24 -2.75 -5.04
C LYS A 48 -7.92 -2.52 -5.79
N CYS A 49 -7.80 -3.06 -6.99
CA CYS A 49 -6.67 -2.87 -7.88
C CYS A 49 -6.37 -1.40 -8.17
N GLY A 50 -5.10 -1.01 -8.11
CA GLY A 50 -4.68 0.37 -8.44
C GLY A 50 -5.24 1.43 -7.49
N THR A 51 -5.88 1.02 -6.38
CA THR A 51 -6.42 1.97 -5.43
C THR A 51 -5.36 2.39 -4.44
N CYS A 52 -5.28 3.70 -4.24
CA CYS A 52 -4.45 4.26 -3.21
C CYS A 52 -5.12 4.12 -1.84
N TYR A 53 -4.34 3.77 -0.83
CA TYR A 53 -4.85 3.58 0.52
C TYR A 53 -3.80 3.88 1.57
N ASP A 54 -4.27 4.11 2.79
CA ASP A 54 -3.44 4.25 3.96
C ASP A 54 -3.39 2.91 4.69
N ALA A 55 -2.17 2.44 4.98
CA ALA A 55 -1.95 1.19 5.71
C ALA A 55 -2.25 1.30 7.20
N THR A 56 -2.38 2.52 7.72
CA THR A 56 -2.68 2.82 9.12
C THR A 56 -3.65 3.98 9.24
N ASP A 57 -4.49 3.91 10.26
CA ASP A 57 -5.41 4.95 10.71
C ASP A 57 -4.71 6.21 11.25
N ARG A 58 -3.40 6.14 11.55
CA ARG A 58 -2.63 7.26 12.10
C ARG A 58 -2.15 8.27 11.07
N CYS A 59 -2.41 8.03 9.79
CA CYS A 59 -1.86 8.86 8.70
C CYS A 59 -2.25 10.33 8.81
N GLN A 60 -3.49 10.65 9.24
CA GLN A 60 -3.88 12.05 9.44
C GLN A 60 -3.03 12.75 10.52
N GLN A 61 -2.79 12.08 11.65
CA GLN A 61 -1.98 12.62 12.73
C GLN A 61 -0.51 12.77 12.31
N TRP A 62 0.02 11.78 11.59
CA TRP A 62 1.39 11.81 11.09
C TRP A 62 1.59 12.89 10.05
N ALA A 63 0.63 13.06 9.12
CA ALA A 63 0.66 14.13 8.14
C ALA A 63 0.68 15.51 8.81
N ALA A 64 -0.15 15.73 9.85
CA ALA A 64 -0.13 16.96 10.64
C ALA A 64 1.21 17.22 11.34
N ARG A 65 1.96 16.15 11.68
CA ARG A 65 3.31 16.21 12.26
C ARG A 65 4.42 16.28 11.21
N GLY A 66 4.09 16.41 9.93
CA GLY A 66 5.07 16.56 8.85
C GLY A 66 5.54 15.26 8.20
N PHE A 67 4.92 14.10 8.49
CA PHE A 67 5.32 12.81 7.91
C PHE A 67 5.41 12.82 6.39
N CYS A 68 4.47 13.49 5.70
CA CYS A 68 4.44 13.52 4.24
C CYS A 68 5.56 14.37 3.62
N ASN A 69 6.07 15.37 4.35
CA ASN A 69 7.01 16.37 3.85
C ASN A 69 8.44 16.19 4.41
N ASN A 70 8.63 15.37 5.44
CA ASN A 70 9.94 15.15 6.05
C ASN A 70 10.76 14.14 5.24
N TYR A 71 11.97 14.54 4.83
CA TYR A 71 12.88 13.73 4.03
C TYR A 71 13.53 12.58 4.81
N GLU A 72 13.54 12.64 6.15
CA GLU A 72 13.95 11.54 7.03
C GLU A 72 13.06 10.31 6.82
N TYR A 73 11.78 10.53 6.46
CA TYR A 73 10.91 9.46 6.00
C TYR A 73 11.11 9.26 4.49
N THR A 74 11.72 8.13 4.13
CA THR A 74 11.92 7.78 2.72
C THR A 74 10.60 7.83 1.94
N HIS A 75 10.67 8.21 0.66
CA HIS A 75 9.51 8.25 -0.22
C HIS A 75 8.72 6.92 -0.22
N ASN A 76 9.44 5.79 -0.23
CA ASN A 76 8.85 4.46 -0.18
C ASN A 76 8.08 4.21 1.13
N LEU A 77 8.61 4.67 2.27
CA LEU A 77 7.92 4.54 3.55
C LEU A 77 6.63 5.36 3.57
N ARG A 78 6.70 6.62 3.10
CA ARG A 78 5.53 7.51 3.02
C ARG A 78 4.45 6.92 2.11
N MET A 79 4.84 6.38 0.96
CA MET A 79 3.93 5.71 0.04
C MET A 79 3.35 4.43 0.63
N LYS A 80 4.16 3.55 1.24
CA LYS A 80 3.66 2.29 1.80
C LYS A 80 2.71 2.48 2.98
N LEU A 81 2.93 3.51 3.79
CA LEU A 81 2.13 3.73 4.99
C LEU A 81 0.93 4.65 4.74
N CYS A 82 1.13 5.77 4.04
CA CYS A 82 0.14 6.82 3.95
C CYS A 82 0.02 7.39 2.53
N ALA A 83 0.11 6.55 1.49
CA ALA A 83 0.06 7.04 0.10
C ALA A 83 -1.15 7.93 -0.17
N LYS A 84 -2.33 7.59 0.36
CA LYS A 84 -3.56 8.35 0.12
C LYS A 84 -3.51 9.68 0.87
N THR A 85 -3.21 9.65 2.17
CA THR A 85 -3.11 10.88 2.97
C THR A 85 -2.00 11.82 2.46
N CYS A 86 -0.86 11.27 2.06
CA CYS A 86 0.28 12.03 1.55
C CYS A 86 0.20 12.39 0.07
N LYS A 87 -0.85 11.97 -0.66
CA LYS A 87 -1.01 12.20 -2.10
C LYS A 87 0.21 11.72 -2.91
N LEU A 88 0.70 10.52 -2.58
CA LEU A 88 1.85 9.86 -3.23
C LEU A 88 1.43 8.74 -4.20
N CYS A 89 0.15 8.67 -4.45
CA CYS A 89 -0.45 8.12 -5.64
C CYS A 89 -0.69 9.30 -6.60
#